data_AF-A0A944QIN5-F1
#
_entry.id   AF-A0A944QIN5-F1
#
_cell.length_a   1.000
_cell.length_b   1.000
_cell.length_c   1.000
_cell.angle_alpha   90.00
_cell.angle_beta   90.00
_cell.angle_gamma   90.00
#
_symmetry.space_group_name_H-M   'P 1'
#
loop_
_entity.id
_entity.type
_entity.pdbx_description
1 polymer ?
#
loop_
_entity_poly.entity_id
_entity_poly.type
_entity_poly.pdbx_seq_one_letter_code
_entity_poly.pdbx_strand_id
1 'polypeptide(L)'
;MDGGNDGAAKPNFVRGRIITPGTEHQLGTFGLFPPSPGQRRTLRPTTLLLTAKNAEPELLWISFAEICDSRVSAAEYEVLARRHKTWVVDDVTTPEVDQPPHQSSAWHRFSTLVDVLYAHDDTLFLVGSGLSAGLARVAGRLSLLELVESADVLVTDPASGS
;
A
#
# COMPACT_ATOMS: atom_id res chain seq x y z
N MET A 1 41.24 5.28 -19.62
CA MET A 1 40.61 3.98 -19.31
C MET A 1 40.72 3.85 -17.80
N ASP A 2 39.65 4.17 -17.09
CA ASP A 2 39.56 3.90 -15.66
C ASP A 2 38.17 3.34 -15.42
N GLY A 3 38.14 2.05 -15.10
CA GLY A 3 36.93 1.31 -14.78
C GLY A 3 36.63 1.49 -13.32
N GLY A 4 35.59 2.27 -13.02
CA GLY A 4 34.92 2.30 -11.72
C GLY A 4 33.61 1.53 -11.83
N ASN A 5 33.68 0.22 -11.58
CA ASN A 5 32.52 -0.62 -11.30
C ASN A 5 31.98 -0.23 -9.92
N ASP A 6 31.27 0.90 -9.84
CA ASP A 6 30.36 1.19 -8.74
C ASP A 6 29.03 0.53 -9.08
N GLY A 7 28.95 -0.76 -8.73
CA GLY A 7 27.67 -1.41 -8.47
C GLY A 7 26.98 -0.63 -7.37
N ALA A 8 26.29 0.44 -7.75
CA ALA A 8 25.49 1.26 -6.87
C ALA A 8 24.54 0.30 -6.15
N ALA A 9 24.79 0.14 -4.85
CA ALA A 9 23.96 -0.62 -3.94
C ALA A 9 22.51 -0.26 -4.26
N LYS A 10 21.69 -1.24 -4.67
CA LYS A 10 20.26 -1.02 -4.86
C LYS A 10 19.72 -0.57 -3.50
N PRO A 11 19.46 0.74 -3.31
CA PRO A 11 19.03 1.21 -2.03
C PRO A 11 17.59 0.71 -1.91
N ASN A 12 17.27 -0.02 -0.84
CA ASN A 12 15.96 -0.24 -0.20
C ASN A 12 14.69 -0.40 -1.10
N PHE A 13 13.58 -0.88 -0.55
CA PHE A 13 12.29 -0.73 -1.25
C PHE A 13 11.84 0.74 -1.09
N VAL A 14 12.53 1.67 -1.77
CA VAL A 14 12.58 3.12 -1.44
C VAL A 14 11.29 3.87 -1.76
N ARG A 15 10.41 3.31 -2.59
CA ARG A 15 9.29 4.06 -3.15
C ARG A 15 7.95 3.81 -2.46
N GLY A 16 7.93 3.22 -1.27
CA GLY A 16 6.66 2.98 -0.56
C GLY A 16 6.66 3.43 0.89
N ARG A 17 5.46 3.69 1.41
CA ARG A 17 5.21 4.10 2.80
C ARG A 17 3.99 3.39 3.35
N ILE A 18 4.05 3.00 4.61
CA ILE A 18 2.86 2.67 5.39
C ILE A 18 2.43 3.95 6.10
N ILE A 19 1.22 4.42 5.82
CA ILE A 19 0.63 5.62 6.41
C ILE A 19 -0.45 5.16 7.38
N THR A 20 -0.18 5.33 8.68
CA THR A 20 -1.15 5.00 9.73
C THR A 20 -1.30 6.20 10.69
N PRO A 21 -2.53 6.56 11.11
CA PRO A 21 -3.81 5.94 10.77
C PRO A 21 -4.34 6.26 9.35
N GLY A 22 -3.62 7.05 8.55
CA GLY A 22 -4.02 7.34 7.17
C GLY A 22 -4.88 8.59 7.03
N THR A 23 -4.67 9.59 7.89
CA THR A 23 -5.46 10.83 7.85
C THR A 23 -5.24 11.59 6.54
N GLU A 24 -6.21 12.43 6.16
CA GLU A 24 -6.09 13.29 4.97
C GLU A 24 -4.84 14.18 5.02
N HIS A 25 -4.45 14.65 6.20
CA HIS A 25 -3.23 15.43 6.39
C HIS A 25 -1.96 14.61 6.10
N GLN A 26 -1.89 13.36 6.58
CA GLN A 26 -0.77 12.46 6.30
C GLN A 26 -0.69 12.13 4.81
N LEU A 27 -1.84 11.84 4.17
CA LEU A 27 -1.91 11.59 2.74
C LEU A 27 -1.48 12.83 1.93
N GLY A 28 -1.94 14.03 2.34
CA GLY A 28 -1.60 15.30 1.71
C GLY A 28 -0.11 15.63 1.74
N THR A 29 0.63 15.17 2.76
CA THR A 29 2.10 15.29 2.83
C THR A 29 2.80 14.59 1.66
N PHE A 30 2.16 13.56 1.09
CA PHE A 30 2.64 12.81 -0.06
C PHE A 30 1.91 13.17 -1.37
N GLY A 31 1.10 14.24 -1.37
CA GLY A 31 0.29 14.64 -2.51
C GLY A 31 -0.86 13.67 -2.83
N LEU A 32 -1.22 12.82 -1.87
CA LEU A 32 -2.32 11.86 -2.00
C LEU A 32 -3.60 12.47 -1.42
N PHE A 33 -4.68 12.35 -2.16
CA PHE A 33 -6.00 12.82 -1.74
C PHE A 33 -7.01 11.69 -1.94
N PRO A 34 -7.80 11.34 -0.91
CA PRO A 34 -8.82 10.31 -1.05
C PRO A 34 -9.75 10.61 -2.24
N PRO A 35 -9.91 9.66 -3.17
CA PRO A 35 -10.70 9.91 -4.37
C PRO A 35 -12.19 10.00 -4.05
N SER A 36 -12.87 10.87 -4.78
CA SER A 36 -14.31 11.02 -4.73
C SER A 36 -15.01 9.77 -5.30
N PRO A 37 -16.24 9.42 -4.87
CA PRO A 37 -16.96 8.26 -5.41
C PRO A 37 -17.13 8.26 -6.93
N GLY A 38 -17.18 9.43 -7.58
CA GLY A 38 -17.27 9.56 -9.05
C GLY A 38 -15.98 9.23 -9.81
N GLN A 39 -14.84 9.14 -9.12
CA GLN A 39 -13.55 8.74 -9.70
C GLN A 39 -13.35 7.22 -9.71
N ARG A 40 -14.30 6.45 -9.15
CA ARG A 40 -14.26 4.99 -9.20
C ARG A 40 -14.23 4.50 -10.64
N ARG A 41 -13.40 3.49 -10.90
CA ARG A 41 -13.21 2.88 -12.21
C ARG A 41 -13.18 1.37 -12.06
N THR A 42 -13.90 0.69 -12.94
CA THR A 42 -13.76 -0.76 -13.10
C THR A 42 -12.68 -1.03 -14.12
N LEU A 43 -11.61 -1.68 -13.68
CA LEU A 43 -10.48 -2.08 -14.50
C LEU A 43 -10.65 -3.53 -14.93
N ARG A 44 -10.28 -3.81 -16.18
CA ARG A 44 -10.14 -5.17 -16.71
C ARG A 44 -8.74 -5.29 -17.32
N PRO A 45 -7.73 -5.69 -16.53
CA PRO A 45 -6.36 -5.80 -17.04
C PRO A 45 -6.28 -6.87 -18.12
N THR A 46 -6.89 -8.03 -17.83
CA THR A 46 -6.90 -9.20 -18.71
C THR A 46 -8.30 -9.84 -18.68
N THR A 47 -8.61 -10.64 -17.66
CA THR A 47 -9.84 -11.46 -17.64
C THR A 47 -10.80 -11.05 -16.54
N LEU A 48 -10.25 -10.66 -15.39
CA LEU A 48 -11.01 -10.33 -14.19
C LEU A 48 -11.22 -8.82 -14.05
N LEU A 49 -12.33 -8.48 -13.39
CA LEU A 49 -12.67 -7.10 -13.07
C LEU A 49 -12.12 -6.73 -11.70
N LEU A 50 -11.62 -5.50 -11.59
CA LEU A 50 -11.17 -4.88 -10.35
C LEU A 50 -11.84 -3.52 -10.22
N THR A 51 -12.43 -3.25 -9.06
CA THR A 51 -13.00 -1.94 -8.75
C THR A 51 -11.97 -1.06 -8.05
N ALA A 52 -11.37 -0.17 -8.81
CA ALA A 52 -10.48 0.85 -8.29
C ALA A 52 -11.30 2.04 -7.77
N LYS A 53 -10.87 2.61 -6.64
CA LYS A 53 -11.37 3.88 -6.13
C LYS A 53 -10.94 5.06 -7.02
N ASN A 54 -9.77 4.94 -7.65
CA ASN A 54 -9.30 5.82 -8.71
C ASN A 54 -8.33 5.07 -9.63
N ALA A 55 -8.30 5.41 -10.91
CA ALA A 55 -7.36 4.83 -11.87
C ALA A 55 -6.93 5.89 -12.89
N GLU A 56 -6.05 6.79 -12.44
CA GLU A 56 -5.36 7.75 -13.31
C GLU A 56 -4.19 7.06 -14.02
N PRO A 57 -3.65 7.63 -15.11
CA PRO A 57 -2.59 6.99 -15.90
C PRO A 57 -1.41 6.49 -15.07
N GLU A 58 -0.95 7.24 -14.06
CA GLU A 58 0.19 6.85 -13.22
C GLU A 58 -0.18 6.41 -11.80
N LEU A 59 -1.43 6.62 -11.37
CA LEU A 59 -1.90 6.38 -10.01
C LEU A 59 -3.10 5.42 -9.99
N LEU A 60 -2.96 4.34 -9.24
CA LEU A 60 -4.04 3.39 -8.98
C LEU A 60 -4.36 3.37 -7.48
N TRP A 61 -5.59 3.73 -7.14
CA TRP A 61 -6.12 3.65 -5.78
C TRP A 61 -7.12 2.52 -5.69
N ILE A 62 -6.89 1.58 -4.79
CA ILE A 62 -7.71 0.37 -4.63
C ILE A 62 -7.84 0.03 -3.14
N SER A 63 -8.95 -0.59 -2.74
CA SER A 63 -9.10 -1.03 -1.35
C SER A 63 -8.45 -2.38 -1.11
N PHE A 64 -7.98 -2.60 0.11
CA PHE A 64 -7.50 -3.91 0.56
C PHE A 64 -8.55 -4.99 0.36
N ALA A 65 -9.81 -4.69 0.70
CA ALA A 65 -10.93 -5.61 0.50
C ALA A 65 -11.08 -6.06 -0.97
N GLU A 66 -10.93 -5.14 -1.93
CA GLU A 66 -11.01 -5.49 -3.35
C GLU A 66 -9.87 -6.44 -3.75
N ILE A 67 -8.63 -6.16 -3.32
CA ILE A 67 -7.47 -7.03 -3.58
C ILE A 67 -7.71 -8.43 -2.97
N CYS A 68 -8.22 -8.46 -1.75
CA CYS A 68 -8.42 -9.69 -1.00
C CYS A 68 -9.59 -10.53 -1.50
N ASP A 69 -10.68 -9.92 -1.94
CA ASP A 69 -11.85 -10.64 -2.47
C ASP A 69 -11.66 -11.02 -3.95
N SER A 70 -10.86 -10.25 -4.69
CA SER A 70 -10.58 -10.53 -6.09
C SER A 70 -9.81 -11.86 -6.25
N ARG A 71 -10.21 -12.67 -7.24
CA ARG A 71 -9.43 -13.86 -7.68
C ARG A 71 -8.29 -13.51 -8.64
N VAL A 72 -7.84 -12.27 -8.58
CA VAL A 72 -6.89 -11.68 -9.51
C VAL A 72 -5.53 -12.36 -9.32
N SER A 73 -4.97 -12.82 -10.44
CA SER A 73 -3.69 -13.54 -10.45
C SER A 73 -2.51 -12.56 -10.52
N ALA A 74 -1.30 -13.05 -10.23
CA ALA A 74 -0.08 -12.25 -10.39
C ALA A 74 0.04 -11.62 -11.78
N ALA A 75 -0.33 -12.36 -12.84
CA ALA A 75 -0.29 -11.86 -14.22
C ALA A 75 -1.21 -10.65 -14.47
N GLU A 76 -2.36 -10.59 -13.79
CA GLU A 76 -3.25 -9.43 -13.88
C GLU A 76 -2.62 -8.20 -13.19
N TYR A 77 -1.97 -8.40 -12.04
CA TYR A 77 -1.23 -7.34 -11.36
C TYR A 77 -0.04 -6.84 -12.18
N GLU A 78 0.68 -7.73 -12.87
CA GLU A 78 1.77 -7.34 -13.77
C GLU A 78 1.29 -6.44 -14.92
N VAL A 79 0.09 -6.71 -15.46
CA VAL A 79 -0.51 -5.84 -16.49
C VAL A 79 -0.81 -4.46 -15.93
N LEU A 80 -1.31 -4.38 -14.70
CA LEU A 80 -1.59 -3.11 -14.03
C LEU A 80 -0.31 -2.36 -13.64
N ALA A 81 0.72 -3.05 -13.15
CA ALA A 81 2.03 -2.51 -12.79
C ALA A 81 2.79 -1.91 -13.99
N ARG A 82 2.50 -2.42 -15.20
CA ARG A 82 2.98 -1.79 -16.44
C ARG A 82 2.29 -0.47 -16.77
N ARG A 83 1.08 -0.23 -16.27
CA ARG A 83 0.28 0.98 -16.54
C ARG A 83 0.45 2.01 -15.44
N HIS A 84 0.32 1.59 -14.18
CA HIS A 84 0.30 2.47 -13.02
C HIS A 84 1.59 2.31 -12.21
N LYS A 85 2.26 3.42 -11.94
CA LYS A 85 3.56 3.49 -11.24
C LYS A 85 3.44 3.81 -9.77
N THR A 86 2.30 4.35 -9.36
CA THR A 86 1.97 4.63 -7.97
C THR A 86 0.70 3.90 -7.60
N TRP A 87 0.75 3.19 -6.49
CA TRP A 87 -0.34 2.40 -5.95
C TRP A 87 -0.67 2.88 -4.55
N VAL A 88 -1.94 3.09 -4.29
CA VAL A 88 -2.47 3.36 -2.95
C VAL A 88 -3.44 2.24 -2.61
N VAL A 89 -3.09 1.45 -1.59
CA VAL A 89 -3.98 0.45 -1.02
C VAL A 89 -4.52 1.01 0.29
N ASP A 90 -5.81 1.33 0.31
CA ASP A 90 -6.48 1.88 1.50
C ASP A 90 -7.36 0.87 2.21
N ASP A 91 -7.78 1.24 3.41
CA ASP A 91 -8.61 0.41 4.29
C ASP A 91 -7.94 -0.95 4.60
N VAL A 92 -6.60 -0.94 4.72
CA VAL A 92 -5.83 -2.13 5.08
C VAL A 92 -6.15 -2.49 6.52
N THR A 93 -6.73 -3.66 6.72
CA THR A 93 -7.04 -4.21 8.05
C THR A 93 -5.98 -5.21 8.45
N THR A 94 -5.55 -5.20 9.72
CA THR A 94 -4.56 -6.15 10.23
C THR A 94 -5.15 -7.56 10.34
N PRO A 95 -4.36 -8.64 10.15
CA PRO A 95 -4.86 -10.00 10.34
C PRO A 95 -5.33 -10.19 11.79
N GLU A 96 -6.45 -10.88 11.98
CA GLU A 96 -6.93 -11.26 13.32
C GLU A 96 -5.85 -12.06 14.05
N VAL A 97 -5.69 -11.80 15.35
CA VAL A 97 -4.60 -12.30 16.20
C VAL A 97 -4.51 -13.83 16.21
N ASP A 98 -5.63 -14.52 15.96
CA ASP A 98 -5.78 -15.97 16.05
C ASP A 98 -5.53 -16.71 14.72
N GLN A 99 -5.29 -16.00 13.60
CA GLN A 99 -4.94 -16.63 12.34
C GLN A 99 -3.57 -16.17 11.84
N PRO A 100 -2.62 -17.10 11.64
CA PRO A 100 -1.37 -16.76 10.99
C PRO A 100 -1.64 -16.16 9.61
N PRO A 101 -1.06 -14.99 9.26
CA PRO A 101 -1.38 -14.27 8.03
C PRO A 101 -1.15 -15.11 6.76
N HIS A 102 -0.21 -16.05 6.79
CA HIS A 102 0.06 -16.97 5.68
C HIS A 102 -1.04 -18.03 5.45
N GLN A 103 -1.96 -18.23 6.40
CA GLN A 103 -3.11 -19.12 6.24
C GLN A 103 -4.35 -18.39 5.69
N SER A 104 -4.36 -17.06 5.71
CA SER A 104 -5.46 -16.29 5.12
C SER A 104 -5.22 -16.11 3.61
N SER A 105 -6.11 -16.68 2.80
CA SER A 105 -6.06 -16.53 1.34
C SER A 105 -6.07 -15.06 0.87
N ALA A 106 -6.66 -14.17 1.67
CA ALA A 106 -6.67 -12.73 1.48
C ALA A 106 -5.26 -12.10 1.59
N TRP A 107 -4.51 -12.45 2.63
CA TRP A 107 -3.16 -11.95 2.86
C TRP A 107 -2.13 -12.54 1.90
N HIS A 108 -2.34 -13.78 1.45
CA HIS A 108 -1.52 -14.37 0.39
C HIS A 108 -1.69 -13.62 -0.94
N ARG A 109 -2.92 -13.23 -1.30
CA ARG A 109 -3.18 -12.41 -2.49
C ARG A 109 -2.54 -11.03 -2.39
N PHE A 110 -2.68 -10.39 -1.24
CA PHE A 110 -2.02 -9.11 -0.99
C PHE A 110 -0.48 -9.21 -1.07
N SER A 111 0.10 -10.27 -0.52
CA SER A 111 1.55 -10.53 -0.63
C SER A 111 1.99 -10.71 -2.08
N THR A 112 1.19 -11.43 -2.89
CA THR A 112 1.42 -11.57 -4.34
C THR A 112 1.44 -10.22 -5.05
N LEU A 113 0.51 -9.31 -4.72
CA LEU A 113 0.51 -7.94 -5.27
C LEU A 113 1.81 -7.21 -4.89
N VAL A 114 2.18 -7.22 -3.61
CA VAL A 114 3.40 -6.55 -3.11
C VAL A 114 4.63 -7.10 -3.83
N ASP A 115 4.69 -8.40 -4.08
CA ASP A 115 5.80 -9.04 -4.80
C ASP A 115 5.90 -8.58 -6.25
N VAL A 116 4.78 -8.40 -6.94
CA VAL A 116 4.73 -7.87 -8.30
C VAL A 116 5.18 -6.40 -8.33
N LEU A 117 4.62 -5.56 -7.46
CA LEU A 117 5.02 -4.14 -7.38
C LEU A 117 6.51 -4.00 -7.04
N TYR A 118 7.03 -4.90 -6.20
CA TYR A 118 8.45 -4.98 -5.91
C TYR A 118 9.30 -5.30 -7.14
N ALA A 119 8.88 -6.29 -7.93
CA ALA A 119 9.59 -6.65 -9.16
C ALA A 119 9.60 -5.52 -10.20
N HIS A 120 8.57 -4.67 -10.19
CA HIS A 120 8.39 -3.57 -11.13
C HIS A 120 9.01 -2.22 -10.69
N ASP A 121 9.54 -2.14 -9.46
CA ASP A 121 10.03 -0.89 -8.85
C ASP A 121 8.93 0.19 -8.74
N ASP A 122 7.68 -0.24 -8.54
CA ASP A 122 6.53 0.65 -8.41
C ASP A 122 6.40 1.20 -6.98
N THR A 123 5.80 2.38 -6.86
CA THR A 123 5.58 3.11 -5.61
C THR A 123 4.33 2.56 -4.91
N LEU A 124 4.43 2.17 -3.63
CA LEU A 124 3.31 1.57 -2.87
C LEU A 124 3.04 2.32 -1.56
N PHE A 125 1.85 2.91 -1.44
CA PHE A 125 1.33 3.49 -0.21
C PHE A 125 0.30 2.56 0.42
N LEU A 126 0.53 2.15 1.66
CA LEU A 126 -0.44 1.37 2.45
C LEU A 126 -1.10 2.28 3.46
N VAL A 127 -2.42 2.37 3.43
CA VAL A 127 -3.20 3.30 4.25
C VAL A 127 -4.19 2.50 5.10
N GLY A 128 -4.12 2.66 6.41
CA GLY A 128 -5.00 1.95 7.33
C GLY A 128 -4.73 2.24 8.79
N SER A 129 -5.69 1.88 9.64
CA SER A 129 -5.61 2.04 11.08
C SER A 129 -4.99 0.80 11.74
N GLY A 130 -4.20 1.01 12.80
CA GLY A 130 -3.63 -0.09 13.61
C GLY A 130 -2.57 -0.93 12.90
N LEU A 131 -2.02 -0.46 11.78
CA LEU A 131 -1.10 -1.23 10.95
C LEU A 131 0.25 -1.54 11.62
N SER A 132 0.69 -0.71 12.57
CA SER A 132 1.99 -0.86 13.23
C SER A 132 2.14 -2.20 13.97
N ALA A 133 1.10 -2.63 14.69
CA ALA A 133 1.11 -3.91 15.41
C ALA A 133 0.92 -5.13 14.49
N GLY A 134 0.07 -5.00 13.46
CA GLY A 134 -0.25 -6.12 12.57
C GLY A 134 0.85 -6.42 11.55
N LEU A 135 1.51 -5.38 11.01
CA LEU A 135 2.55 -5.55 10.00
C LEU A 135 3.85 -6.15 10.55
N ALA A 136 4.18 -5.90 11.83
CA ALA A 136 5.29 -6.58 12.50
C ALA A 136 5.14 -8.12 12.47
N ARG A 137 3.90 -8.61 12.33
CA ARG A 137 3.57 -10.05 12.25
C ARG A 137 3.54 -10.58 10.82
N VAL A 138 3.51 -9.70 9.82
CA VAL A 138 3.52 -10.09 8.41
C VAL A 138 4.97 -10.17 7.94
N ALA A 139 5.50 -11.39 7.85
CA ALA A 139 6.84 -11.64 7.34
C ALA A 139 6.93 -11.38 5.83
N GLY A 140 8.05 -10.81 5.36
CA GLY A 140 8.38 -10.71 3.94
C GLY A 140 8.77 -9.31 3.47
N ARG A 141 8.43 -8.97 2.22
CA ARG A 141 8.77 -7.67 1.60
C ARG A 141 7.99 -6.48 2.17
N LEU A 142 6.90 -6.74 2.88
CA LEU A 142 6.17 -5.71 3.62
C LEU A 142 7.02 -5.09 4.74
N SER A 143 7.96 -5.84 5.32
CA SER A 143 8.93 -5.32 6.29
C SER A 143 9.96 -4.36 5.67
N LEU A 144 10.01 -4.24 4.33
CA LEU A 144 10.91 -3.31 3.63
C LEU A 144 10.29 -1.92 3.44
N LEU A 145 8.99 -1.75 3.69
CA LEU A 145 8.32 -0.46 3.60
C LEU A 145 8.61 0.37 4.84
N GLU A 146 8.86 1.67 4.65
CA GLU A 146 9.03 2.60 5.76
C GLU A 146 7.67 2.91 6.41
N LEU A 147 7.60 2.81 7.73
CA LEU A 147 6.43 3.13 8.51
C LEU A 147 6.40 4.63 8.84
N VAL A 148 5.32 5.30 8.42
CA VAL A 148 5.01 6.70 8.73
C VAL A 148 3.91 6.70 9.78
N GLU A 149 4.33 6.69 11.05
CA GLU A 149 3.51 7.02 12.19
C GLU A 149 3.66 8.50 12.46
N SER A 150 2.85 9.35 11.83
CA SER A 150 2.77 10.74 12.29
C SER A 150 1.94 10.75 13.56
N ALA A 151 2.63 10.90 14.70
CA ALA A 151 2.01 11.27 15.95
C ALA A 151 1.48 12.70 15.84
N ASP A 152 0.27 12.88 15.33
CA ASP A 152 -0.54 14.01 15.74
C ASP A 152 -1.49 13.54 16.84
N VAL A 153 -0.90 13.32 18.02
CA VAL A 153 -1.65 13.38 19.28
C VAL A 153 -0.91 14.34 20.18
N LEU A 154 -1.08 15.62 19.90
CA LEU A 154 -0.97 16.66 20.92
C LEU A 154 -2.20 17.56 20.85
N VAL A 155 -3.38 16.98 21.16
CA VAL A 155 -4.34 17.72 22.00
C VAL A 155 -3.99 17.38 23.43
N THR A 156 -2.93 18.02 23.92
CA THR A 156 -2.84 18.35 25.35
C THR A 156 -3.60 19.64 25.52
N ASP A 157 -4.86 19.53 25.96
CA ASP A 157 -5.43 20.60 26.77
C ASP A 157 -5.53 20.14 28.23
N PRO A 158 -4.45 20.29 29.01
CA PRO A 158 -4.55 20.38 30.44
C PRO A 158 -4.44 21.86 30.84
N ALA A 159 -5.53 22.62 30.76
CA ALA A 159 -5.60 23.91 31.45
C ALA A 159 -6.98 24.25 32.02
N SER A 160 -7.08 24.03 33.33
CA SER A 160 -7.71 24.91 34.32
C SER A 160 -9.24 25.05 34.26
N GLY A 161 -10.01 24.57 35.23
CA GLY A 161 -9.77 24.85 36.65
C GLY A 161 -10.10 26.31 36.95
N SER A 162 -11.39 26.59 37.14
CA SER A 162 -11.95 27.53 38.14
C SER A 162 -13.47 27.37 38.17
#